data_AF-A0A929H807-F1
#
_entry.id   AF-A0A929H807-F1
#
_cell.length_a   1.000
_cell.length_b   1.000
_cell.length_c   1.000
_cell.angle_alpha   90.00
_cell.angle_beta   90.00
_cell.angle_gamma   90.00
#
_symmetry.space_group_name_H-M   'P 1'
#
loop_
_entity.id
_entity.type
_entity.pdbx_description
1 polymer ?
#
loop_
_entity_poly.entity_id
_entity_poly.type
_entity_poly.pdbx_seq_one_letter_code
_entity_poly.pdbx_strand_id
1 'polypeptide(L)'
;MKRRGEKFGWIGGWFGAFAWLGLLSAIWLFQNKISEGMIGLVVFIIAIIAISMTAPWKHPNTKYWKLMLPIYSLFICSIVLYIYLSGGLEIIGLKWTSIFLVIPGFIPLVTAGNRTWNSSAKQDNSPNKDSQRGSK
;
A
#
# COMPACT_ATOMS: atom_id res chain seq x y z
N MET A 1 -13.22 -7.05 20.74
CA MET A 1 -12.67 -5.90 19.98
C MET A 1 -11.14 -5.92 20.02
N LYS A 2 -10.39 -6.37 18.99
CA LYS A 2 -8.97 -5.95 18.82
C LYS A 2 -8.29 -6.43 17.51
N ARG A 3 -8.82 -6.03 16.34
CA ARG A 3 -8.04 -6.05 15.08
C ARG A 3 -7.12 -4.85 14.93
N ARG A 4 -6.45 -4.44 16.02
CA ARG A 4 -5.54 -3.27 16.01
C ARG A 4 -4.31 -3.56 15.14
N GLY A 5 -3.77 -4.78 15.20
CA GLY A 5 -2.60 -5.17 14.40
C GLY A 5 -2.82 -5.04 12.90
N GLU A 6 -3.96 -5.52 12.38
CA GLU A 6 -4.27 -5.40 10.94
C GLU A 6 -4.52 -3.96 10.50
N LYS A 7 -5.11 -3.12 11.36
CA LYS A 7 -5.26 -1.68 11.09
C LYS A 7 -3.92 -0.97 11.03
N PHE A 8 -3.03 -1.26 11.98
CA PHE A 8 -1.67 -0.72 11.99
C PHE A 8 -0.82 -1.28 10.83
N GLY A 9 -1.00 -2.54 10.46
CA GLY A 9 -0.33 -3.14 9.29
C GLY A 9 -0.77 -2.50 7.99
N TRP A 10 -2.07 -2.22 7.82
CA TRP A 10 -2.58 -1.50 6.64
C TRP A 10 -2.05 -0.07 6.57
N ILE A 11 -2.21 0.71 7.66
CA ILE A 11 -1.77 2.10 7.69
C ILE A 11 -0.25 2.18 7.58
N GLY A 12 0.48 1.42 8.40
CA GLY A 12 1.95 1.43 8.41
C GLY A 12 2.57 0.93 7.11
N GLY A 13 2.01 -0.13 6.51
CA GLY A 13 2.49 -0.66 5.24
C GLY A 13 2.33 0.35 4.09
N TRP A 14 1.14 0.94 3.96
CA TRP A 14 0.91 1.95 2.93
C TRP A 14 1.59 3.28 3.21
N PHE A 15 1.61 3.72 4.47
CA PHE A 15 2.33 4.94 4.85
C PHE A 15 3.82 4.82 4.54
N GLY A 16 4.45 3.68 4.87
CA GLY A 16 5.83 3.41 4.48
C GLY A 16 6.04 3.44 2.96
N ALA A 17 5.08 2.90 2.19
CA ALA A 17 5.11 2.94 0.73
C ALA A 17 4.99 4.34 0.14
N PHE A 18 4.45 5.34 0.85
CA PHE A 18 4.36 6.73 0.37
C PHE A 18 5.29 7.70 1.10
N ALA A 19 5.93 7.30 2.20
CA ALA A 19 6.81 8.15 3.01
C ALA A 19 7.94 8.78 2.19
N TRP A 20 8.47 8.05 1.20
CA TRP A 20 9.51 8.55 0.29
C TRP A 20 9.04 9.76 -0.55
N LEU A 21 7.75 9.86 -0.93
CA LEU A 21 7.22 11.04 -1.64
C LEU A 21 7.25 12.28 -0.75
N GLY A 22 6.88 12.13 0.53
CA GLY A 22 6.97 13.22 1.50
C GLY A 22 8.41 13.70 1.69
N LEU A 23 9.36 12.76 1.76
CA LEU A 23 10.77 13.08 1.88
C LEU A 23 11.31 13.79 0.62
N LEU A 24 11.02 13.27 -0.57
CA LEU A 24 11.44 13.87 -1.84
C LEU A 24 10.82 15.25 -2.06
N SER A 25 9.54 15.43 -1.69
CA SER A 25 8.86 16.71 -1.74
C SER A 25 9.59 17.74 -0.88
N ALA A 26 9.95 17.39 0.36
CA ALA A 26 10.72 18.27 1.23
C ALA A 26 12.09 18.61 0.62
N ILE A 27 12.81 17.61 0.08
CA ILE A 27 14.10 17.81 -0.58
C ILE A 27 13.99 18.76 -1.77
N TRP A 28 12.98 18.61 -2.64
CA TRP A 28 12.77 19.51 -3.78
C TRP A 28 12.41 20.93 -3.36
N LEU A 29 11.62 21.10 -2.31
CA LEU A 29 11.34 22.43 -1.74
C LEU A 29 12.64 23.11 -1.25
N PHE A 30 13.53 22.38 -0.59
CA PHE A 30 14.84 22.90 -0.17
C PHE A 30 15.76 23.23 -1.36
N GLN A 31 15.59 22.58 -2.50
CA GLN A 31 16.33 22.86 -3.73
C GLN A 31 15.72 24.02 -4.56
N ASN A 32 14.78 24.79 -4.00
CA ASN A 32 14.01 25.82 -4.71
C ASN A 32 13.17 25.30 -5.90
N LYS A 33 12.97 23.97 -6.00
CA LYS A 33 12.11 23.33 -6.99
C LYS A 33 10.67 23.24 -6.46
N ILE A 34 10.06 24.43 -6.33
CA ILE A 34 8.75 24.58 -5.67
C ILE A 34 7.66 23.81 -6.40
N SER A 35 7.65 23.83 -7.74
CA SER A 35 6.69 23.10 -8.57
C SER A 35 6.68 21.60 -8.28
N GLU A 36 7.85 20.97 -8.34
CA GLU A 36 8.04 19.54 -8.18
C GLU A 36 7.77 19.13 -6.72
N GLY A 37 8.24 19.93 -5.78
CA GLY A 37 7.97 19.78 -4.36
C GLY A 37 6.46 19.79 -4.05
N MET A 38 5.73 20.77 -4.58
CA MET A 38 4.28 20.88 -4.39
C MET A 38 3.52 19.72 -5.01
N ILE A 39 3.90 19.27 -6.22
CA ILE A 39 3.25 18.11 -6.86
C ILE A 39 3.46 16.86 -6.02
N GLY A 40 4.68 16.59 -5.55
CA GLY A 40 4.97 15.45 -4.68
C GLY A 40 4.16 15.50 -3.37
N LEU A 41 4.01 16.69 -2.78
CA LEU A 41 3.23 16.91 -1.56
C LEU A 41 1.74 16.64 -1.77
N VAL A 42 1.16 17.15 -2.86
CA VAL A 42 -0.24 16.93 -3.21
C VAL A 42 -0.52 15.45 -3.43
N VAL A 43 0.35 14.74 -4.17
CA VAL A 43 0.22 13.29 -4.38
C VAL A 43 0.29 12.53 -3.06
N PHE A 44 1.20 12.90 -2.16
CA PHE A 44 1.30 12.30 -0.83
C PHE A 44 0.02 12.48 0.01
N ILE A 45 -0.57 13.69 0.01
CA ILE A 45 -1.83 13.96 0.70
C ILE A 45 -2.97 13.12 0.11
N ILE A 46 -3.09 13.08 -1.23
CA ILE A 46 -4.11 12.27 -1.91
C ILE A 46 -3.93 10.79 -1.56
N ALA A 47 -2.68 10.30 -1.47
CA ALA A 47 -2.40 8.93 -1.07
C ALA A 47 -2.91 8.62 0.34
N ILE A 48 -2.66 9.50 1.31
CA ILE A 48 -3.15 9.34 2.70
C ILE A 48 -4.68 9.28 2.74
N ILE A 49 -5.35 10.16 1.98
CA ILE A 49 -6.81 10.18 1.86
C ILE A 49 -7.29 8.86 1.26
N ALA A 50 -6.67 8.41 0.16
CA ALA A 50 -7.01 7.15 -0.50
C ALA A 50 -6.86 5.96 0.45
N ILE A 51 -5.74 5.84 1.19
CA ILE A 51 -5.49 4.78 2.18
C ILE A 51 -6.58 4.75 3.26
N SER A 52 -7.04 5.92 3.69
CA SER A 52 -8.06 6.08 4.73
C SER A 52 -9.48 5.81 4.22
N MET A 53 -9.73 6.01 2.93
CA MET A 53 -11.00 5.73 2.27
C MET A 53 -11.12 4.25 1.89
N THR A 54 -10.08 3.65 1.32
CA THR A 54 -10.03 2.24 0.90
C THR A 54 -9.72 1.28 2.05
N ALA A 55 -9.84 1.76 3.27
CA ALA A 55 -9.63 0.97 4.46
C ALA A 55 -10.56 -0.27 4.53
N PRO A 56 -10.03 -1.48 4.78
CA PRO A 56 -10.82 -2.71 4.82
C PRO A 56 -11.88 -2.74 5.94
N TRP A 57 -11.69 -1.96 7.00
CA TRP A 57 -12.67 -1.81 8.07
C TRP A 57 -13.90 -0.98 7.70
N LYS A 58 -13.86 -0.19 6.62
CA LYS A 58 -15.03 0.53 6.09
C LYS A 58 -15.84 -0.31 5.09
N HIS A 59 -15.20 -1.28 4.44
CA HIS A 59 -15.82 -2.12 3.41
C HIS A 59 -15.66 -3.62 3.75
N PRO A 60 -16.39 -4.13 4.76
CA PRO A 60 -16.10 -5.43 5.36
C PRO A 60 -16.36 -6.63 4.44
N ASN A 61 -17.21 -6.46 3.42
CA ASN A 61 -17.57 -7.51 2.46
C ASN A 61 -16.78 -7.45 1.15
N THR A 62 -15.91 -6.44 0.99
CA THR A 62 -15.15 -6.25 -0.25
C THR A 62 -13.81 -6.96 -0.15
N LYS A 63 -13.40 -7.59 -1.25
CA LYS A 63 -12.09 -8.26 -1.37
C LYS A 63 -10.95 -7.25 -1.26
N TYR A 64 -9.89 -7.60 -0.53
CA TYR A 64 -8.74 -6.71 -0.32
C TYR A 64 -8.06 -6.29 -1.62
N TRP A 65 -8.00 -7.15 -2.63
CA TRP A 65 -7.43 -6.80 -3.94
C TRP A 65 -8.11 -5.56 -4.55
N LYS A 66 -9.44 -5.47 -4.42
CA LYS A 66 -10.24 -4.35 -4.94
C LYS A 66 -10.01 -3.05 -4.16
N LEU A 67 -9.66 -3.14 -2.88
CA LEU A 67 -9.32 -1.99 -2.02
C LEU A 67 -7.87 -1.54 -2.22
N MET A 68 -6.97 -2.48 -2.52
CA MET A 68 -5.56 -2.20 -2.78
C MET A 68 -5.35 -1.61 -4.17
N LEU A 69 -6.17 -1.99 -5.17
CA LEU A 69 -6.03 -1.56 -6.58
C LEU A 69 -5.94 -0.03 -6.75
N PRO A 70 -6.83 0.79 -6.14
CA PRO A 70 -6.72 2.25 -6.23
C PRO A 70 -5.40 2.78 -5.64
N ILE A 71 -4.93 2.18 -4.55
CA ILE A 71 -3.70 2.61 -3.87
C ILE A 71 -2.47 2.22 -4.69
N TYR A 72 -2.44 1.01 -5.26
CA TYR A 72 -1.39 0.58 -6.19
C TYR A 72 -1.37 1.42 -7.46
N SER A 73 -2.54 1.76 -8.02
CA SER A 73 -2.62 2.65 -9.17
C SER A 73 -2.01 4.02 -8.86
N LEU A 74 -2.29 4.54 -7.66
CA LEU A 74 -1.75 5.83 -7.22
C LEU A 74 -0.23 5.76 -6.98
N PHE A 75 0.26 4.65 -6.43
CA PHE A 75 1.69 4.41 -6.24
C PHE A 75 2.46 4.28 -7.57
N ILE A 76 1.91 3.54 -8.54
CA ILE A 76 2.50 3.45 -9.88
C ILE A 76 2.49 4.82 -10.56
N CYS A 77 1.36 5.55 -10.46
CA CYS A 77 1.25 6.90 -10.98
C CYS A 77 2.31 7.82 -10.35
N SER A 78 2.53 7.75 -9.04
CA SER A 78 3.55 8.56 -8.37
C SER A 78 4.97 8.23 -8.81
N ILE A 79 5.29 6.97 -9.11
CA ILE A 79 6.58 6.57 -9.69
C ILE A 79 6.75 7.19 -11.08
N VAL A 80 5.76 7.05 -11.95
CA VAL A 80 5.80 7.61 -13.32
C VAL A 80 5.96 9.13 -13.27
N LEU A 81 5.22 9.79 -12.37
CA LEU A 81 5.28 11.23 -12.16
C LEU A 81 6.66 11.65 -11.64
N TYR A 82 7.25 10.90 -10.70
CA TYR A 82 8.60 11.14 -10.21
C TYR A 82 9.65 11.01 -11.33
N ILE A 83 9.55 9.99 -12.17
CA ILE A 83 10.45 9.79 -13.32
C ILE A 83 10.33 10.97 -14.30
N TYR A 84 9.10 11.42 -14.57
CA TYR A 84 8.84 12.56 -15.43
C TYR A 84 9.45 13.85 -14.87
N LEU A 85 9.23 14.15 -13.58
CA LEU A 85 9.76 15.35 -12.91
C LEU A 85 11.29 15.31 -12.73
N SER A 86 11.86 14.11 -12.57
CA SER A 86 13.31 13.93 -12.42
C SER A 86 14.08 14.06 -13.74
N GLY A 87 13.39 14.20 -14.88
CA GLY A 87 14.02 14.34 -16.19
C GLY A 87 14.32 13.01 -16.91
N GLY A 88 13.64 11.93 -16.53
CA GLY A 88 13.70 10.63 -17.22
C GLY A 88 14.45 9.53 -16.48
N LEU A 89 14.31 8.30 -16.98
CA LEU A 89 14.88 7.08 -16.39
C LEU A 89 16.42 7.06 -16.40
N GLU A 90 17.03 7.72 -17.39
CA GLU A 90 18.48 7.72 -17.61
C GLU A 90 19.24 8.46 -16.49
N ILE A 91 18.67 9.54 -15.97
CA ILE A 91 19.26 10.33 -14.87
C ILE A 91 19.25 9.54 -13.55
N ILE A 92 18.29 8.62 -13.40
CA ILE A 92 18.08 7.84 -12.17
C ILE A 92 18.85 6.51 -12.24
N GLY A 93 19.53 6.22 -13.36
CA GLY A 93 20.28 4.97 -13.57
C GLY A 93 19.40 3.71 -13.60
N LEU A 94 18.10 3.86 -13.84
CA LEU A 94 17.14 2.78 -13.73
C LEU A 94 17.19 1.90 -14.99
N LYS A 95 17.77 0.70 -14.86
CA LYS A 95 17.75 -0.31 -15.94
C LYS A 95 16.37 -0.96 -16.03
N TRP A 96 15.97 -1.37 -17.23
CA TRP A 96 14.75 -2.18 -17.46
C TRP A 96 14.69 -3.44 -16.57
N THR A 97 15.85 -4.00 -16.23
CA THR A 97 15.98 -5.13 -15.31
C THR A 97 15.52 -4.81 -13.88
N SER A 98 15.58 -3.55 -13.44
CA SER A 98 15.12 -3.13 -12.11
C SER A 98 13.61 -3.25 -11.93
N ILE A 99 12.83 -3.33 -13.02
CA ILE A 99 11.38 -3.56 -12.96
C ILE A 99 11.06 -4.93 -12.33
N PHE A 100 11.92 -5.93 -12.51
CA PHE A 100 11.74 -7.25 -11.88
C PHE A 100 11.82 -7.21 -10.36
N LEU A 101 12.53 -6.21 -9.78
CA LEU A 101 12.59 -6.02 -8.32
C LEU A 101 11.26 -5.54 -7.72
N VAL A 102 10.32 -5.10 -8.56
CA VAL A 102 8.98 -4.66 -8.11
C VAL A 102 8.05 -5.87 -7.92
N ILE A 103 8.33 -7.01 -8.54
CA ILE A 103 7.50 -8.23 -8.50
C ILE A 103 7.22 -8.71 -7.07
N PRO A 104 8.20 -8.79 -6.14
CA PRO A 104 7.94 -9.16 -4.75
C PRO A 104 6.97 -8.23 -4.04
N GLY A 105 6.91 -6.95 -4.43
CA GLY A 105 5.98 -5.96 -3.88
C GLY A 105 4.50 -6.26 -4.18
N PHE A 106 4.21 -7.13 -5.17
CA PHE A 106 2.86 -7.57 -5.52
C PHE A 106 2.46 -8.90 -4.84
N ILE A 107 3.35 -9.55 -4.11
CA ILE A 107 3.02 -10.79 -3.36
C ILE A 107 1.79 -10.62 -2.43
N PRO A 108 1.64 -9.51 -1.68
CA PRO A 108 0.48 -9.32 -0.80
C PRO A 108 -0.86 -9.30 -1.55
N LEU A 109 -0.89 -8.84 -2.80
CA LEU A 109 -2.10 -8.86 -3.63
C LEU A 109 -2.54 -10.29 -3.97
N VAL A 110 -1.59 -11.20 -4.17
CA VAL A 110 -1.90 -12.59 -4.53
C VAL A 110 -2.20 -13.42 -3.29
N THR A 111 -1.41 -13.28 -2.23
CA THR A 111 -1.55 -14.10 -1.02
C THR A 111 -2.69 -13.65 -0.10
N ALA A 112 -2.91 -12.33 0.03
CA ALA A 112 -3.93 -11.77 0.92
C ALA A 112 -5.10 -11.11 0.16
N GLY A 113 -5.01 -10.88 -1.15
CA GLY A 113 -6.00 -10.10 -1.89
C GLY A 113 -7.37 -10.75 -2.06
N ASN A 114 -7.48 -12.09 -2.06
CA ASN A 114 -8.78 -12.78 -2.14
C ASN A 114 -9.50 -12.86 -0.79
N ARG A 115 -8.83 -12.44 0.31
CA ARG A 115 -9.46 -12.37 1.64
C ARG A 115 -10.38 -11.16 1.72
N THR A 116 -11.45 -11.30 2.50
CA THR A 116 -12.34 -10.21 2.90
C THR A 116 -12.19 -10.00 4.40
N TRP A 117 -12.51 -8.80 4.89
CA TRP A 117 -12.46 -8.50 6.31
C TRP A 117 -13.37 -9.45 7.13
N ASN A 118 -14.54 -9.80 6.59
CA ASN A 118 -15.50 -10.71 7.24
C ASN A 118 -15.09 -12.19 7.19
N SER A 119 -14.52 -12.67 6.08
CA SER A 119 -14.02 -14.05 5.98
C SER A 119 -12.88 -14.30 6.98
N SER A 120 -12.00 -13.31 7.17
CA SER A 120 -10.97 -13.40 8.21
C SER A 120 -11.56 -13.39 9.62
N ALA A 121 -12.72 -12.77 9.86
CA ALA A 121 -13.40 -12.77 11.18
C ALA A 121 -14.04 -14.11 11.53
N LYS A 122 -14.45 -14.86 10.52
CA LYS A 122 -15.03 -16.21 10.69
C LYS A 122 -13.97 -17.27 10.97
N GLN A 123 -12.73 -17.06 10.52
CA GLN A 123 -11.60 -17.97 10.77
C GLN A 123 -11.04 -17.84 12.19
N ASP A 124 -10.97 -16.61 12.72
CA ASP A 124 -10.61 -16.30 14.12
C ASP A 124 -11.60 -16.91 15.14
N ASN A 125 -12.90 -16.88 14.81
CA ASN A 125 -13.96 -17.46 15.64
C ASN A 125 -14.33 -18.90 15.25
N SER A 126 -13.56 -19.57 14.39
CA SER A 126 -13.80 -21.00 14.17
C SER A 126 -13.43 -21.74 15.44
N PRO A 127 -14.36 -22.53 16.04
CA PRO A 127 -14.05 -23.30 17.22
C PRO A 127 -12.89 -24.22 16.84
N ASN A 128 -11.76 -24.00 17.51
CA ASN A 128 -10.62 -24.87 17.43
C ASN A 128 -11.10 -26.31 17.58
N LYS A 129 -10.55 -27.19 16.73
CA LYS A 129 -10.78 -28.64 16.69
C LYS A 129 -10.24 -29.29 17.97
N ASP A 130 -10.79 -28.95 19.13
CA ASP A 130 -10.50 -29.66 20.39
C ASP A 130 -11.41 -30.90 20.55
N SER A 131 -12.33 -31.15 19.60
CA SER A 131 -13.13 -32.39 19.49
C SER A 131 -12.40 -33.54 18.76
N GLN A 132 -11.10 -33.71 19.00
CA GLN A 132 -10.34 -34.90 18.57
C GLN A 132 -9.35 -35.40 19.64
N ARG A 133 -9.63 -35.14 20.93
CA ARG A 133 -8.93 -35.79 22.04
C ARG A 133 -9.92 -36.47 23.00
N GLY A 134 -10.73 -37.36 22.43
CA GLY A 134 -11.66 -38.21 23.15
C GLY A 134 -11.87 -39.49 22.35
N SER A 135 -10.85 -40.34 22.29
CA SER A 135 -10.94 -41.77 21.94
C SER A 135 -9.53 -42.35 21.83
N LYS A 136 -8.95 -42.75 22.96
CA LYS A 136 -8.42 -44.11 23.19
C LYS A 136 -7.93 -44.21 24.62
#